data_AF-A0A2R6QI31-F1
#
_entry.id   AF-A0A2R6QI31-F1
#
_cell.length_a   1.000
_cell.length_b   1.000
_cell.length_c   1.000
_cell.angle_alpha   90.00
_cell.angle_beta   90.00
_cell.angle_gamma   90.00
#
_symmetry.space_group_name_H-M   'P 1'
#
loop_
_entity.id
_entity.type
_entity.pdbx_description
1 polymer ?
#
loop_
_entity_poly.entity_id
_entity_poly.type
_entity_poly.pdbx_seq_one_letter_code
_entity_poly.pdbx_strand_id
1 'polypeptide(L)'
;MKLFRNVEQDFGRVSAVSDRNVMLPDEWWLCYGSNAPNLQKLAIRVLSQTCSASSYERNWSIFEHIHSKKQNRLEHQRLNDLVYVHYNLRLQQRIYFKG
;
A
#
# COMPACT_ATOMS: atom_id res chain seq x y z
N MET A 1 11.35 -19.87 16.15
CA MET A 1 10.26 -19.60 17.12
C MET A 1 10.76 -19.52 18.55
N LYS A 2 11.56 -20.48 19.05
CA LYS A 2 12.07 -20.45 20.44
C LYS A 2 12.91 -19.21 20.76
N LEU A 3 13.86 -18.85 19.90
CA LEU A 3 14.74 -17.67 20.08
C LEU A 3 13.96 -16.35 20.30
N PHE A 4 12.99 -16.05 19.44
CA PHE A 4 12.13 -14.87 19.58
C PHE A 4 11.25 -14.94 20.84
N ARG A 5 10.61 -16.09 21.09
CA ARG A 5 9.71 -16.27 22.23
C ARG A 5 10.43 -16.18 23.57
N ASN A 6 11.65 -16.69 23.64
CA ASN A 6 12.48 -16.69 24.83
C ASN A 6 13.30 -15.41 24.98
N VAL A 7 13.17 -14.44 24.07
CA VAL A 7 13.90 -13.15 24.13
C VAL A 7 15.42 -13.39 24.14
N GLU A 8 15.87 -14.40 23.40
CA GLU A 8 17.27 -14.80 23.34
C GLU A 8 18.01 -14.02 22.23
N GLN A 9 19.32 -13.82 22.42
CA GLN A 9 20.19 -13.14 21.47
C GLN A 9 19.72 -11.71 21.16
N ASP A 10 19.63 -11.35 19.88
CA ASP A 10 19.34 -9.99 19.43
C ASP A 10 17.95 -9.50 19.85
N PHE A 11 17.02 -10.41 20.11
CA PHE A 11 15.67 -10.09 20.57
C PHE A 11 15.62 -9.58 22.02
N GLY A 12 16.64 -9.87 22.83
CA GLY A 12 16.72 -9.46 24.24
C GLY A 12 17.61 -8.26 24.52
N ARG A 13 18.21 -7.66 23.48
CA ARG A 13 18.99 -6.43 23.65
C ARG A 13 18.10 -5.30 24.16
N VAL A 14 18.65 -4.45 25.02
CA VAL A 14 17.92 -3.28 25.55
C VAL A 14 17.37 -2.40 24.42
N SER A 15 18.15 -2.23 23.34
CA SER A 15 17.71 -1.49 22.14
C SER A 15 16.55 -2.19 21.41
N ALA A 16 16.59 -3.52 21.28
CA ALA A 16 15.50 -4.27 20.67
C ALA A 16 14.20 -4.14 21.48
N VAL A 17 14.31 -4.09 22.81
CA VAL A 17 13.14 -3.90 23.70
C VAL A 17 12.63 -2.46 23.63
N SER A 18 13.49 -1.45 23.65
CA SER A 18 13.09 -0.04 23.56
C SER A 18 12.42 0.29 22.23
N ASP A 19 12.99 -0.22 21.14
CA ASP A 19 12.58 0.16 19.79
C ASP A 19 11.29 -0.55 19.35
N ARG A 20 10.88 -1.61 20.07
CA ARG A 20 9.74 -2.47 19.71
C ARG A 20 8.42 -1.72 19.49
N ASN A 21 8.21 -0.64 20.23
CA ASN A 21 6.99 0.17 20.17
C ASN A 21 7.21 1.54 19.49
N VAL A 22 8.45 1.84 19.10
CA VAL A 22 8.84 3.13 18.51
C VAL A 22 9.09 3.01 17.01
N MET A 23 9.66 1.89 16.58
CA MET A 23 9.90 1.58 15.17
C MET A 23 8.69 0.96 14.48
N LEU A 24 8.67 1.08 13.15
CA LEU A 24 7.74 0.29 12.34
C LEU A 24 8.04 -1.21 12.52
N PRO A 25 7.00 -2.07 12.61
CA PRO A 25 7.21 -3.48 12.93
C PRO A 25 8.12 -4.21 11.93
N ASP A 26 8.07 -3.89 10.65
CA ASP A 26 8.92 -4.47 9.62
C ASP A 26 10.37 -3.97 9.69
N GLU A 27 10.60 -2.69 10.00
CA GLU A 27 11.92 -2.13 10.26
C GLU A 27 12.57 -2.77 11.50
N TRP A 28 11.79 -2.99 12.56
CA TRP A 28 12.28 -3.66 13.75
C TRP A 28 12.75 -5.10 13.45
N TRP A 29 11.97 -5.84 12.64
CA TRP A 29 12.37 -7.18 12.19
C TRP A 29 13.59 -7.15 11.28
N LEU A 30 13.77 -6.10 10.47
CA LEU A 30 14.96 -5.90 9.66
C LEU A 30 16.21 -5.72 10.54
N CYS A 31 16.12 -4.93 11.61
CA CYS A 31 17.25 -4.63 12.50
C CYS A 31 17.61 -5.75 13.47
N TYR A 32 16.63 -6.47 14.02
CA TYR A 32 16.84 -7.40 15.14
C TYR A 32 16.54 -8.87 14.80
N GLY A 33 16.05 -9.14 13.58
CA GLY A 33 15.64 -10.48 13.14
C GLY A 33 16.74 -11.36 12.54
N SER A 34 17.98 -10.87 12.43
CA SER A 34 19.14 -11.54 11.80
C SER A 34 19.33 -13.00 12.26
N ASN A 35 19.08 -13.25 13.54
CA ASN A 35 19.32 -14.55 14.16
C ASN A 35 18.17 -15.55 13.92
N ALA A 36 17.11 -15.13 13.23
CA ALA A 36 16.01 -15.99 12.81
C ALA A 36 15.65 -15.70 11.34
N PRO A 37 16.53 -15.99 10.37
CA PRO A 37 16.42 -15.50 8.99
C PRO A 37 15.12 -15.91 8.28
N ASN A 38 14.65 -17.15 8.50
CA ASN A 38 13.37 -17.60 7.94
C ASN A 38 12.17 -16.87 8.54
N LEU A 39 12.24 -16.57 9.84
CA LEU A 39 11.18 -15.86 10.56
C LEU A 39 11.19 -14.38 10.21
N GLN A 40 12.37 -13.76 10.14
CA GLN A 40 12.59 -12.40 9.69
C GLN A 40 11.99 -12.17 8.31
N LYS A 41 12.30 -13.04 7.33
CA LYS A 41 11.78 -12.93 5.97
C LYS A 41 10.24 -13.02 5.93
N LEU A 42 9.64 -13.89 6.74
CA LEU A 42 8.19 -14.00 6.85
C LEU A 42 7.57 -12.77 7.51
N ALA A 43 8.15 -12.33 8.64
CA ALA A 43 7.67 -11.20 9.41
C ALA A 43 7.72 -9.90 8.61
N ILE A 44 8.85 -9.61 7.95
CA ILE A 44 8.96 -8.45 7.04
C ILE A 44 7.89 -8.52 5.95
N ARG A 45 7.72 -9.66 5.28
CA ARG A 45 6.69 -9.79 4.22
C ARG A 45 5.27 -9.52 4.71
N VAL A 46 4.91 -10.02 5.89
CA VAL A 46 3.57 -9.86 6.46
C VAL A 46 3.36 -8.45 7.02
N LEU A 47 4.38 -7.88 7.65
CA LEU A 47 4.28 -6.58 8.33
C LEU A 47 4.47 -5.39 7.37
N SER A 48 5.28 -5.55 6.31
CA SER A 48 5.38 -4.57 5.22
C SER A 48 4.16 -4.60 4.30
N GLN A 49 3.31 -5.64 4.38
CA GLN A 49 1.99 -5.56 3.80
C GLN A 49 1.17 -4.60 4.67
N THR A 50 0.80 -3.46 4.09
CA THR A 50 -0.19 -2.57 4.71
C THR A 50 -1.39 -3.43 5.09
N CYS A 51 -1.65 -3.54 6.41
CA CYS A 51 -2.83 -4.20 6.94
C CYS A 51 -4.04 -3.44 6.44
N SER A 52 -4.45 -3.82 5.26
CA SER A 52 -5.52 -3.27 4.50
C SER A 52 -6.80 -3.90 5.00
N ALA A 53 -7.13 -3.83 6.29
CA ALA A 53 -8.52 -4.02 6.66
C ALA A 53 -9.37 -3.00 5.89
N SER A 54 -8.87 -1.76 5.80
CA SER A 54 -9.42 -0.70 4.94
C SER A 54 -9.28 -0.98 3.45
N SER A 55 -8.14 -1.48 2.94
CA SER A 55 -8.01 -1.81 1.50
C SER A 55 -8.66 -3.15 1.09
N TYR A 56 -8.99 -4.03 2.05
CA TYR A 56 -9.81 -5.23 1.87
C TYR A 56 -11.28 -4.84 1.80
N GLU A 57 -11.77 -4.00 2.71
CA GLU A 57 -13.10 -3.39 2.61
C GLU A 57 -13.23 -2.51 1.36
N ARG A 58 -12.19 -1.73 0.98
CA ARG A 58 -12.15 -1.00 -0.30
C ARG A 58 -12.10 -1.95 -1.48
N ASN A 59 -11.32 -3.03 -1.44
CA ASN A 59 -11.27 -3.99 -2.53
C ASN A 59 -12.58 -4.76 -2.66
N TRP A 60 -13.25 -5.08 -1.56
CA TRP A 60 -14.56 -5.70 -1.54
C TRP A 60 -15.64 -4.74 -2.05
N SER A 61 -15.64 -3.50 -1.55
CA SER A 61 -16.50 -2.42 -2.05
C SER A 61 -16.24 -2.15 -3.54
N ILE A 62 -14.99 -2.17 -4.00
CA ILE A 62 -14.63 -2.05 -5.42
C ILE A 62 -15.07 -3.31 -6.20
N PHE A 63 -15.02 -4.49 -5.62
CA PHE A 63 -15.43 -5.75 -6.27
C PHE A 63 -16.95 -5.84 -6.42
N GLU A 64 -17.71 -5.51 -5.36
CA GLU A 64 -19.16 -5.31 -5.39
C GLU A 64 -19.53 -4.19 -6.34
N HIS A 65 -18.81 -3.07 -6.27
CA HIS A 65 -19.02 -1.97 -7.18
C HIS A 65 -18.70 -2.40 -8.61
N ILE A 66 -17.64 -3.15 -8.93
CA ILE A 66 -17.33 -3.63 -10.30
C ILE A 66 -18.43 -4.55 -10.83
N HIS A 67 -18.98 -5.42 -9.99
CA HIS A 67 -20.11 -6.27 -10.35
C HIS A 67 -21.42 -5.46 -10.54
N SER A 68 -21.59 -4.34 -9.82
CA SER A 68 -22.59 -3.30 -10.10
C SER A 68 -22.24 -2.42 -11.33
N LYS A 69 -20.95 -2.15 -11.59
CA LYS A 69 -20.38 -1.25 -12.62
C LYS A 69 -20.33 -1.87 -14.01
N LYS A 70 -20.87 -3.06 -14.25
CA LYS A 70 -21.27 -3.43 -15.62
C LYS A 70 -22.19 -2.34 -16.20
N GLN A 71 -22.88 -1.57 -15.33
CA GLN A 71 -23.61 -0.33 -15.65
C GLN A 71 -22.76 0.97 -15.67
N ASN A 72 -21.74 1.15 -14.82
CA ASN A 72 -20.91 2.38 -14.73
C ASN A 72 -19.72 2.48 -15.70
N ARG A 73 -19.36 1.42 -16.43
CA ARG A 73 -18.33 1.51 -17.49
C ARG A 73 -18.72 2.50 -18.60
N LEU A 74 -20.02 2.57 -18.92
CA LEU A 74 -20.59 3.53 -19.86
C LEU A 74 -20.41 4.98 -19.37
N GLU A 75 -20.54 5.22 -18.06
CA GLU A 75 -20.33 6.56 -17.49
C GLU A 75 -18.85 6.97 -17.50
N HIS A 76 -17.94 6.04 -17.20
CA HIS A 76 -16.50 6.34 -17.24
C HIS A 76 -15.99 6.63 -18.65
N GLN A 77 -16.51 5.92 -19.67
CA GLN A 77 -16.23 6.24 -21.07
C GLN A 77 -16.68 7.65 -21.42
N ARG A 78 -17.93 8.03 -21.07
CA ARG A 78 -18.46 9.39 -21.29
C ARG A 78 -17.63 10.47 -20.60
N LEU A 79 -17.15 10.21 -19.39
CA LEU A 79 -16.30 11.15 -18.65
C LEU A 79 -14.95 11.36 -19.34
N ASN A 80 -14.32 10.28 -19.83
CA ASN A 80 -13.04 10.37 -20.55
C ASN A 80 -13.18 11.14 -21.86
N ASP A 81 -14.26 10.92 -22.61
CA ASP A 81 -14.55 11.64 -23.85
C ASP A 81 -14.71 13.15 -23.59
N LEU A 82 -15.40 13.52 -22.51
CA LEU A 82 -15.56 14.91 -22.07
C LEU A 82 -14.22 15.57 -21.72
N VAL A 83 -13.35 14.87 -20.98
CA VAL A 83 -12.03 15.40 -20.60
C VAL A 83 -11.14 15.57 -21.83
N TYR A 84 -11.17 14.63 -22.77
CA TYR A 84 -10.40 14.69 -24.00
C TYR A 84 -10.78 15.90 -24.85
N VAL A 85 -12.07 16.12 -25.08
CA VAL A 85 -12.58 17.28 -25.84
C VAL A 85 -12.22 18.59 -25.14
N HIS A 86 -12.42 18.68 -23.81
CA HIS A 86 -12.14 19.90 -23.06
C HIS A 86 -10.65 20.27 -23.10
N TYR A 87 -9.76 19.29 -22.96
CA TYR A 87 -8.31 19.51 -23.02
C TYR A 87 -7.85 19.99 -24.40
N ASN A 88 -8.34 19.36 -25.47
CA ASN A 88 -7.97 19.71 -26.85
C ASN A 88 -8.49 21.09 -27.26
N LEU A 89 -9.72 21.47 -26.87
CA LEU A 89 -10.25 22.81 -27.11
C LEU A 89 -9.40 23.87 -26.41
N ARG A 90 -8.98 23.61 -25.17
CA ARG A 90 -8.14 24.54 -24.40
C ARG A 90 -6.73 24.65 -24.97
N LEU A 91 -6.17 23.57 -25.51
CA LEU A 91 -4.91 23.60 -26.26
C LEU A 91 -5.03 24.39 -27.56
N GLN A 92 -6.10 24.17 -28.34
CA GLN A 92 -6.33 24.92 -29.57
C GLN A 92 -6.43 26.41 -29.28
N GLN A 93 -7.22 26.83 -28.28
CA GLN A 93 -7.27 28.26 -27.88
C GLN A 93 -5.88 28.80 -27.57
N ARG A 94 -5.06 28.09 -26.79
CA ARG A 94 -3.69 28.52 -26.47
C ARG A 94 -2.77 28.62 -27.69
N ILE A 95 -2.98 27.79 -28.71
CA ILE A 95 -2.20 27.84 -29.96
C ILE A 95 -2.68 29.01 -30.82
N TYR A 96 -3.99 29.21 -30.98
CA TYR A 96 -4.56 30.30 -31.76
C TYR A 96 -4.29 31.69 -31.16
N PHE A 97 -4.16 31.82 -29.83
CA PHE A 97 -3.79 33.08 -29.17
C PHE A 97 -2.27 33.33 -29.07
N LYS A 98 -1.44 32.43 -29.61
CA LYS A 98 0.04 32.54 -29.61
C LYS A 98 0.65 32.70 -31.02
N GLY A 99 -0.17 32.71 -32.07
CA GLY A 99 0.21 33.16 -33.41
C GLY A 99 -0.25 34.59 -33.64
#